data_AF-A0AAW2Y349-F1
#
_entry.id   AF-A0AAW2Y349-F1
#
_cell.length_a   1.000
_cell.length_b   1.000
_cell.length_c   1.000
_cell.angle_alpha   90.00
_cell.angle_beta   90.00
_cell.angle_gamma   90.00
#
_symmetry.space_group_name_H-M   'P 1'
#
loop_
_entity.id
_entity.type
_entity.pdbx_description
1 polymer ?
#
loop_
_entity_poly.entity_id
_entity_poly.type
_entity_poly.pdbx_seq_one_letter_code
_entity_poly.pdbx_strand_id
1 'polypeptide(L)'
;MDEVRQSVLLSMELEETRVRAQEELKIRDQEIAQLKHLLTTVIKERDEAQEKCQKVFYEKLLLQHQLHHSAPQSGVSSLEDDPRRGIDSYNGFSSSDCDESVVSPPPPQEPVPVEEEADLPIALNRPLPEKGKLLQAVMKAGPLLQTLLLAGPLPQWRHPPPPLESYQIHHLRW
;
A
#
# COMPACT_ATOMS: atom_id res chain seq x y z
N MET A 1 -69.65 -22.05 24.05
CA MET A 1 -68.69 -21.58 25.07
C MET A 1 -67.26 -21.91 24.66
N ASP A 2 -66.97 -23.14 24.20
CA ASP A 2 -65.59 -23.53 23.86
C ASP A 2 -65.05 -22.88 22.57
N GLU A 3 -65.90 -22.65 21.56
CA GLU A 3 -65.51 -21.93 20.33
C GLU A 3 -65.03 -20.50 20.62
N VAL A 4 -65.68 -19.79 21.55
CA VAL A 4 -65.30 -18.43 21.94
C VAL A 4 -63.94 -18.44 22.64
N ARG A 5 -63.68 -19.44 23.50
CA ARG A 5 -62.38 -19.60 24.17
C ARG A 5 -61.27 -19.88 23.17
N GLN A 6 -61.51 -20.76 22.21
CA GLN A 6 -60.56 -21.08 21.14
C GLN A 6 -60.28 -19.85 20.25
N SER A 7 -61.33 -19.10 19.89
CA SER A 7 -61.19 -17.86 19.12
C SER A 7 -60.35 -16.81 19.86
N VAL A 8 -60.55 -16.65 21.16
CA VAL A 8 -59.75 -15.72 21.98
C VAL A 8 -58.29 -16.16 22.04
N LEU A 9 -58.02 -17.45 22.25
CA LEU A 9 -56.65 -17.98 22.28
C LEU A 9 -55.93 -17.73 20.94
N LEU A 10 -56.57 -18.07 19.82
CA LEU A 10 -56.01 -17.84 18.49
C LEU A 10 -55.78 -16.35 18.21
N SER A 11 -56.70 -15.48 18.65
CA SER A 11 -56.52 -14.03 18.50
C SER A 11 -55.31 -13.51 19.27
N MET A 12 -55.04 -14.06 20.46
CA MET A 12 -53.87 -13.70 21.26
C MET A 12 -52.56 -14.19 20.63
N GLU A 13 -52.52 -15.41 20.12
CA GLU A 13 -51.35 -15.95 19.41
C GLU A 13 -51.04 -15.14 18.13
N LEU A 14 -52.08 -14.77 17.38
CA LEU A 14 -51.93 -13.93 16.19
C LEU A 14 -51.43 -12.54 16.57
N GLU A 15 -51.97 -11.94 17.63
CA GLU A 15 -51.52 -10.65 18.13
C GLU A 15 -50.04 -10.69 18.59
N GLU A 16 -49.62 -11.78 19.24
CA GLU A 16 -48.23 -11.98 19.64
C GLU A 16 -47.29 -12.07 18.43
N THR A 17 -47.64 -12.88 17.43
CA THR A 17 -46.84 -13.00 16.19
C THR A 17 -46.78 -11.68 15.42
N ARG A 18 -47.88 -10.91 15.42
CA ARG A 18 -47.94 -9.56 14.82
C ARG A 18 -46.98 -8.60 15.51
N VAL A 19 -46.93 -8.59 16.84
CA VAL A 19 -45.99 -7.76 17.61
C VAL A 19 -44.55 -8.16 17.35
N ARG A 20 -44.22 -9.46 17.41
CA ARG A 20 -42.86 -9.94 17.13
C ARG A 20 -42.39 -9.55 15.72
N ALA A 21 -43.26 -9.69 14.71
CA ALA A 21 -42.95 -9.28 13.35
C ALA A 21 -42.71 -7.76 13.23
N GLN A 22 -43.47 -6.94 13.96
CA GLN A 22 -43.26 -5.49 13.99
C GLN A 22 -41.94 -5.09 14.66
N GLU A 23 -41.52 -5.79 15.70
CA GLU A 23 -40.24 -5.56 16.36
C GLU A 23 -39.06 -5.88 15.44
N GLU A 24 -39.11 -7.03 14.76
CA GLU A 24 -38.09 -7.40 13.76
C GLU A 24 -38.01 -6.36 12.64
N LEU A 25 -39.15 -5.87 12.12
CA LEU A 25 -39.16 -4.81 11.11
C LEU A 25 -38.48 -3.53 11.61
N LYS A 26 -38.73 -3.12 12.86
CA LYS A 26 -38.06 -1.95 13.46
C LYS A 26 -36.55 -2.13 13.57
N ILE A 27 -36.11 -3.34 13.93
CA ILE A 27 -34.68 -3.67 13.98
C ILE A 27 -34.06 -3.55 12.57
N ARG A 28 -34.70 -4.14 11.56
CA ARG A 28 -34.24 -4.01 10.16
C ARG A 28 -34.23 -2.57 9.68
N ASP A 29 -35.23 -1.77 10.00
CA ASP A 29 -35.28 -0.35 9.65
C ASP A 29 -34.11 0.41 10.27
N GLN A 30 -33.73 0.08 11.52
CA GLN A 30 -32.58 0.67 12.19
C GLN A 30 -31.25 0.25 11.54
N GLU A 31 -31.09 -1.02 11.17
CA GLU A 31 -29.92 -1.53 10.43
C GLU A 31 -29.80 -0.83 9.07
N ILE A 32 -30.90 -0.70 8.34
CA ILE A 32 -30.94 0.03 7.05
C ILE A 32 -30.56 1.50 7.25
N ALA A 33 -31.02 2.14 8.31
CA ALA A 33 -30.65 3.52 8.62
C ALA A 33 -29.15 3.66 8.91
N GLN A 34 -28.57 2.73 9.67
CA GLN A 34 -27.13 2.69 9.95
C GLN A 34 -26.30 2.48 8.68
N LEU A 35 -26.69 1.53 7.83
CA LEU A 35 -26.02 1.26 6.56
C LEU A 35 -26.09 2.45 5.62
N LYS A 36 -27.24 3.12 5.53
CA LYS A 36 -27.40 4.36 4.74
C LYS A 36 -26.49 5.47 5.25
N HIS A 37 -26.36 5.61 6.58
CA HIS A 37 -25.47 6.59 7.18
C HIS A 37 -24.01 6.30 6.82
N LEU A 38 -23.55 5.05 7.03
CA LEU A 38 -22.19 4.63 6.68
C LEU A 38 -21.90 4.87 5.19
N LEU A 39 -22.81 4.47 4.30
CA LEU A 39 -22.65 4.67 2.86
C LEU A 39 -22.52 6.15 2.51
N THR A 40 -23.34 7.01 3.11
CA THR A 40 -23.28 8.46 2.90
C THR A 40 -21.94 9.03 3.36
N THR A 41 -21.44 8.59 4.51
CA THR A 41 -20.14 8.99 5.03
C THR A 41 -19.00 8.53 4.11
N VAL A 42 -18.99 7.27 3.69
CA VAL A 42 -17.97 6.73 2.78
C VAL A 42 -17.97 7.44 1.43
N ILE A 43 -19.16 7.76 0.88
CA ILE A 43 -19.29 8.54 -0.36
C ILE A 43 -18.65 9.92 -0.18
N LYS A 44 -18.95 10.60 0.93
CA LYS A 44 -18.41 11.92 1.22
C LYS A 44 -16.88 11.90 1.34
N GLU A 45 -16.33 10.94 2.09
CA GLU A 45 -14.88 10.79 2.26
C GLU A 45 -14.17 10.49 0.94
N ARG A 46 -14.76 9.63 0.10
CA ARG A 46 -14.26 9.36 -1.27
C ARG A 46 -14.23 10.64 -2.09
N ASP A 47 -15.31 11.41 -2.08
CA ASP A 47 -15.43 12.63 -2.88
C ASP A 47 -14.41 13.69 -2.43
N GLU A 48 -14.20 13.85 -1.12
CA GLU A 48 -13.17 14.73 -0.57
C GLU A 48 -11.75 14.27 -0.93
N ALA A 49 -11.48 12.96 -0.88
CA ALA A 49 -10.19 12.42 -1.30
C ALA A 49 -9.94 12.65 -2.80
N GLN A 50 -10.98 12.46 -3.62
CA GLN A 50 -10.92 12.72 -5.06
C GLN A 50 -10.64 14.20 -5.35
N GLU A 51 -11.30 15.13 -4.67
CA GLU A 51 -11.04 16.56 -4.79
C GLU A 51 -9.59 16.91 -4.44
N LYS A 52 -9.08 16.39 -3.32
CA LYS A 52 -7.69 16.60 -2.89
C LYS A 52 -6.70 16.08 -3.93
N CYS A 53 -6.93 14.88 -4.47
CA CYS A 53 -6.10 14.30 -5.52
C CYS A 53 -6.12 15.15 -6.80
N GLN A 54 -7.29 15.61 -7.23
CA GLN A 54 -7.41 16.50 -8.39
C GLN A 54 -6.64 17.80 -8.18
N LYS A 55 -6.76 18.41 -7.00
CA LYS A 55 -6.04 19.63 -6.66
C LYS A 55 -4.52 19.45 -6.78
N VAL A 56 -3.97 18.40 -6.16
CA VAL A 56 -2.53 18.09 -6.23
C VAL A 56 -2.09 17.81 -7.67
N PHE A 57 -2.93 17.13 -8.46
CA PHE A 57 -2.65 16.88 -9.87
C PHE A 57 -2.52 18.18 -10.68
N TYR A 58 -3.44 19.13 -10.49
CA TYR A 58 -3.36 20.45 -11.15
C TYR A 58 -2.15 21.26 -10.68
N GLU A 59 -1.82 21.24 -9.38
CA GLU A 59 -0.61 21.89 -8.85
C GLU A 59 0.66 21.30 -9.47
N LYS A 60 0.75 19.98 -9.57
CA LYS A 60 1.87 19.30 -10.24
C LYS A 60 1.97 19.70 -11.70
N LEU A 61 0.84 19.80 -12.40
CA LEU A 61 0.82 20.21 -13.81
C LEU A 61 1.30 21.66 -13.99
N LEU A 62 0.88 22.55 -13.10
CA LEU A 62 1.29 23.96 -13.10
C LEU A 62 2.80 24.10 -12.85
N LEU A 63 3.34 23.38 -11.86
CA LEU A 63 4.77 23.35 -11.57
C LEU A 63 5.59 22.78 -12.73
N GLN A 64 5.09 21.70 -13.36
CA GLN A 64 5.74 21.11 -14.54
C GLN A 64 5.76 22.08 -15.73
N HIS A 65 4.70 22.88 -15.92
CA HIS A 65 4.68 23.91 -16.96
C HIS A 65 5.71 25.01 -16.67
N GLN A 66 5.81 25.47 -15.43
CA GLN A 66 6.76 26.51 -15.02
C GLN A 66 8.22 26.09 -15.24
N LEU A 67 8.56 24.84 -14.95
CA LEU A 67 9.93 24.33 -15.10
C LEU A 67 10.37 24.21 -16.58
N HIS A 68 9.46 23.96 -17.51
CA HIS A 68 9.79 23.89 -18.94
C HIS A 68 10.12 25.25 -19.56
N HIS A 69 9.65 26.37 -18.98
CA HIS A 69 9.93 27.72 -19.49
C HIS A 69 11.24 28.33 -18.97
N SER A 70 11.93 27.69 -18.02
CA SER A 70 13.12 28.24 -17.34
C SER A 70 14.47 27.59 -17.72
N ALA A 71 14.53 26.71 -18.73
CA ALA A 71 15.78 26.01 -19.11
C ALA A 71 16.38 26.55 -20.44
N PRO A 72 17.58 27.17 -20.43
CA PRO A 72 18.30 27.52 -21.66
C PRO A 72 18.96 26.30 -22.28
N GLN A 73 18.77 26.11 -23.59
CA GLN A 73 19.37 25.04 -24.38
C GLN A 73 20.84 25.33 -24.70
N SER A 74 21.75 24.45 -24.26
CA SER A 74 23.12 24.31 -24.76
C SER A 74 23.60 22.92 -24.29
N GLY A 75 23.89 21.92 -25.10
CA GLY A 75 24.55 21.93 -26.39
C GLY A 75 25.89 21.22 -26.20
N VAL A 76 25.97 19.92 -26.49
CA VAL A 76 27.22 19.28 -26.96
C VAL A 76 26.96 17.90 -27.57
N SER A 77 27.35 17.82 -28.84
CA SER A 77 27.77 16.65 -29.61
C SER A 77 28.98 15.98 -28.95
N SER A 78 29.18 14.67 -29.13
CA SER A 78 30.37 14.12 -29.83
C SER A 78 30.58 12.60 -29.62
N LEU A 79 30.87 11.94 -30.74
CA LEU A 79 31.69 10.73 -30.95
C LEU A 79 31.03 9.35 -30.74
N GLU A 80 30.91 8.68 -31.89
CA GLU A 80 30.64 7.27 -32.12
C GLU A 80 31.81 6.39 -31.64
N ASP A 81 31.54 5.14 -31.24
CA ASP A 81 32.22 3.93 -31.77
C ASP A 81 31.59 2.65 -31.19
N ASP A 82 31.03 1.82 -32.08
CA ASP A 82 30.71 0.39 -31.96
C ASP A 82 31.39 -0.23 -33.21
N PRO A 83 31.78 -1.52 -33.36
CA PRO A 83 31.25 -2.72 -32.68
C PRO A 83 32.25 -3.88 -32.44
N ARG A 84 31.82 -4.98 -31.77
CA ARG A 84 32.11 -6.40 -32.14
C ARG A 84 31.52 -7.47 -31.20
N ARG A 85 30.32 -7.93 -31.56
CA ARG A 85 29.86 -9.32 -31.84
C ARG A 85 30.72 -10.53 -31.38
N GLY A 86 30.07 -11.49 -30.70
CA GLY A 86 30.43 -12.93 -30.63
C GLY A 86 29.64 -13.65 -29.50
N ILE A 87 28.61 -14.46 -29.78
CA ILE A 87 28.71 -15.93 -30.01
C ILE A 87 29.16 -16.60 -28.69
N ASP A 88 28.47 -17.52 -28.02
CA ASP A 88 27.24 -18.31 -28.11
C ASP A 88 27.29 -19.25 -26.86
N SER A 89 26.27 -20.07 -26.60
CA SER A 89 26.35 -21.40 -25.92
C SER A 89 25.34 -21.69 -24.79
N TYR A 90 24.27 -22.36 -25.21
CA TYR A 90 23.60 -23.57 -24.70
C TYR A 90 23.53 -23.94 -23.20
N ASN A 91 22.34 -24.47 -22.87
CA ASN A 91 21.92 -25.41 -21.83
C ASN A 91 21.91 -25.02 -20.35
N GLY A 92 20.79 -25.39 -19.71
CA GLY A 92 20.87 -26.27 -18.55
C GLY A 92 19.77 -26.08 -17.52
N PHE A 93 18.70 -26.89 -17.65
CA PHE A 93 17.65 -27.13 -16.66
C PHE A 93 18.09 -27.09 -15.18
N SER A 94 17.24 -26.53 -14.31
CA SER A 94 16.79 -27.25 -13.11
C SER A 94 15.66 -26.53 -12.37
N SER A 95 14.51 -27.20 -12.37
CA SER A 95 13.38 -27.01 -11.47
C SER A 95 13.71 -27.58 -10.09
N SER A 96 13.27 -26.93 -9.01
CA SER A 96 13.14 -27.57 -7.70
C SER A 96 12.10 -26.85 -6.85
N ASP A 97 11.04 -27.58 -6.51
CA ASP A 97 10.01 -27.25 -5.52
C ASP A 97 10.53 -27.45 -4.09
N CYS A 98 10.10 -26.62 -3.15
CA CYS A 98 9.96 -26.94 -1.72
C CYS A 98 8.91 -25.97 -1.12
N ASP A 99 7.71 -26.45 -0.83
CA ASP A 99 7.26 -27.23 0.33
C ASP A 99 6.82 -26.35 1.51
N GLU A 100 5.61 -26.67 1.92
CA GLU A 100 4.70 -26.00 2.82
C GLU A 100 5.14 -26.16 4.29
N SER A 101 5.19 -25.06 5.06
CA SER A 101 5.23 -25.19 6.51
C SER A 101 4.38 -24.12 7.18
N VAL A 102 3.28 -24.61 7.75
CA VAL A 102 2.29 -23.91 8.56
C VAL A 102 2.77 -23.76 10.01
N VAL A 103 2.54 -22.61 10.63
CA VAL A 103 2.23 -22.56 12.07
C VAL A 103 1.38 -21.32 12.41
N SER A 104 0.27 -21.57 13.09
CA SER A 104 -0.75 -20.60 13.51
C SER A 104 -0.29 -19.69 14.66
N PRO A 105 -0.89 -18.49 14.84
CA PRO A 105 -0.55 -17.56 15.92
C PRO A 105 -1.24 -17.92 17.26
N PRO A 106 -0.66 -17.56 18.43
CA PRO A 106 -1.32 -17.69 19.73
C PRO A 106 -2.28 -16.51 20.06
N PRO A 107 -3.26 -16.69 20.99
CA PRO A 107 -4.33 -15.75 21.33
C PRO A 107 -3.95 -14.73 22.44
N PRO A 108 -4.82 -13.72 22.74
CA PRO A 108 -4.42 -12.39 23.24
C PRO A 108 -4.29 -12.26 24.77
N GLN A 109 -3.35 -11.42 25.21
CA GLN A 109 -3.27 -10.88 26.58
C GLN A 109 -3.04 -9.36 26.53
N GLU A 110 -3.97 -8.60 27.10
CA GLU A 110 -3.85 -7.18 27.46
C GLU A 110 -3.08 -7.01 28.80
N PRO A 111 -2.86 -5.81 29.34
CA PRO A 111 -2.01 -4.73 28.83
C PRO A 111 -0.97 -4.28 29.91
N VAL A 112 0.23 -3.86 29.50
CA VAL A 112 1.18 -3.14 30.37
C VAL A 112 1.99 -2.14 29.52
N PRO A 113 2.46 -1.02 30.10
CA PRO A 113 2.31 0.30 29.53
C PRO A 113 3.58 0.78 28.83
N VAL A 114 3.33 1.60 27.80
CA VAL A 114 4.19 2.59 27.14
C VAL A 114 5.55 2.83 27.83
N GLU A 115 6.61 2.28 27.24
CA GLU A 115 7.95 2.89 27.28
C GLU A 115 8.59 2.78 25.89
N GLU A 116 8.97 3.96 25.40
CA GLU A 116 9.96 4.28 24.37
C GLU A 116 9.66 3.87 22.90
N GLU A 117 9.21 4.90 22.18
CA GLU A 117 9.42 5.11 20.76
C GLU A 117 10.84 4.70 20.33
N ALA A 118 10.98 3.51 19.74
CA ALA A 118 12.02 3.27 18.74
C ALA A 118 11.54 3.89 17.42
N ASP A 119 11.55 5.23 17.41
CA ASP A 119 11.44 6.07 16.24
C ASP A 119 12.51 5.59 15.23
N LEU A 120 12.12 4.83 14.22
CA LEU A 120 13.00 4.55 13.08
C LEU A 120 13.19 5.88 12.37
N PRO A 121 14.36 6.54 12.46
CA PRO A 121 14.59 7.74 11.70
C PRO A 121 14.93 7.26 10.29
N ILE A 122 13.93 6.82 9.53
CA ILE A 122 14.01 6.93 8.08
C ILE A 122 14.08 8.43 7.87
N ALA A 123 15.31 8.92 7.73
CA ALA A 123 15.65 10.32 7.57
C ALA A 123 15.03 10.83 6.26
N LEU A 124 13.73 11.07 6.29
CA LEU A 124 12.88 11.54 5.18
C LEU A 124 13.33 12.93 4.68
N ASN A 125 14.19 13.60 5.45
CA ASN A 125 14.71 14.94 5.20
C ASN A 125 16.17 14.98 4.70
N ARG A 126 16.83 13.84 4.43
CA ARG A 126 18.17 13.87 3.80
C ARG A 126 18.02 13.86 2.28
N PRO A 127 18.71 14.76 1.55
CA PRO A 127 18.69 14.73 0.08
C PRO A 127 19.23 13.39 -0.43
N LEU A 128 18.68 12.90 -1.55
CA LEU A 128 19.18 11.70 -2.21
C LEU A 128 20.69 11.83 -2.46
N PRO A 129 21.47 10.75 -2.28
CA PRO A 129 22.89 10.78 -2.60
C PRO A 129 23.11 11.09 -4.09
N GLU A 130 24.12 11.92 -4.38
CA GLU A 130 24.56 12.16 -5.76
C GLU A 130 24.94 10.85 -6.46
N LYS A 131 24.77 10.79 -7.79
CA LYS A 131 25.10 9.60 -8.59
C LYS A 131 26.53 9.13 -8.27
N GLY A 132 26.66 7.86 -7.89
CA GLY A 132 27.95 7.24 -7.52
C GLY A 132 28.38 7.39 -6.05
N LYS A 133 27.66 8.14 -5.20
CA LYS A 133 28.01 8.36 -3.78
C LYS A 133 27.15 7.59 -2.77
N LEU A 134 26.42 6.56 -3.23
CA LEU A 134 25.51 5.78 -2.39
C LEU A 134 26.23 5.18 -1.17
N LEU A 135 27.35 4.49 -1.38
CA LEU A 135 28.10 3.85 -0.30
C LEU A 135 28.54 4.86 0.78
N GLN A 136 29.04 6.03 0.37
CA GLN A 136 29.45 7.09 1.28
C GLN A 136 28.26 7.63 2.08
N ALA A 137 27.08 7.76 1.45
CA ALA A 137 25.87 8.19 2.12
C ALA A 137 25.36 7.15 3.12
N VAL A 138 25.42 5.85 2.77
CA VAL A 138 25.06 4.75 3.68
C VAL A 138 26.01 4.71 4.87
N MET A 139 27.31 4.89 4.65
CA MET A 139 28.29 4.98 5.75
C MET A 139 28.03 6.18 6.67
N LYS A 140 27.62 7.33 6.11
CA LYS A 140 27.24 8.52 6.90
C LYS A 140 25.86 8.42 7.55
N ALA A 141 24.98 7.54 7.06
CA ALA A 141 23.63 7.36 7.61
C ALA A 141 23.66 6.73 9.00
N GLY A 142 24.72 5.99 9.36
CA GLY A 142 24.92 5.43 10.69
C GLY A 142 24.15 4.13 10.88
N PRO A 143 23.03 4.10 11.64
CA PRO A 143 22.35 2.88 12.08
C PRO A 143 22.11 1.83 10.97
N LEU A 144 21.78 2.26 9.75
CA LEU A 144 21.58 1.36 8.61
C LEU A 144 22.83 0.53 8.28
N LEU A 145 24.02 1.13 8.27
CA LEU A 145 25.27 0.40 8.03
C LEU A 145 25.53 -0.59 9.16
N GLN A 146 25.28 -0.18 10.40
CA GLN A 146 25.46 -1.04 11.57
C GLN A 146 24.52 -2.25 11.53
N THR A 147 23.25 -2.05 11.14
CA THR A 147 22.29 -3.14 10.91
C THR A 147 22.73 -4.06 9.79
N LEU A 148 23.22 -3.52 8.67
CA LEU A 148 23.74 -4.32 7.55
C LEU A 148 24.99 -5.13 7.96
N LEU A 149 25.87 -4.57 8.79
CA LEU A 149 27.05 -5.28 9.30
C LEU A 149 26.68 -6.40 10.29
N LEU A 150 25.64 -6.21 11.09
CA LEU A 150 25.15 -7.22 12.03
C LEU A 150 24.40 -8.36 11.31
N ALA A 151 23.75 -8.06 10.19
CA ALA A 151 22.98 -9.01 9.39
C ALA A 151 23.83 -10.07 8.65
N GLY A 152 25.16 -10.02 8.77
CA GLY A 152 26.07 -10.95 8.09
C GLY A 152 26.46 -10.50 6.67
N PRO A 153 27.17 -11.34 5.89
CA PRO A 153 27.56 -10.98 4.53
C PRO A 153 26.30 -10.71 3.68
N LEU A 154 26.34 -9.62 2.91
CA LEU A 154 25.25 -9.25 2.00
C LEU A 154 24.89 -10.44 1.11
N PRO A 155 23.59 -10.70 0.88
CA PRO A 155 23.18 -11.78 0.01
C PRO A 155 23.77 -11.55 -1.39
N GLN A 156 24.37 -12.57 -1.98
CA GLN A 156 24.80 -12.52 -3.37
C GLN A 156 23.58 -12.59 -4.26
N TRP A 157 23.29 -11.50 -4.98
CA TRP A 157 22.18 -11.45 -5.92
C TRP A 157 22.48 -12.41 -7.07
N ARG A 158 21.66 -13.46 -7.19
CA ARG A 158 21.76 -14.45 -8.29
C ARG A 158 21.42 -13.81 -9.64
N HIS A 159 20.62 -12.75 -9.64
CA HIS A 159 20.25 -11.93 -10.80
C HIS A 159 20.34 -10.46 -10.41
N PRO A 160 21.53 -9.85 -10.37
CA PRO A 160 21.63 -8.42 -10.11
C PRO A 160 20.88 -7.67 -11.22
N PRO A 161 20.15 -6.58 -10.89
CA PRO A 161 19.52 -5.76 -11.91
C PRO A 161 20.60 -5.30 -12.91
N PRO A 162 20.31 -5.34 -14.22
CA PRO A 162 21.27 -4.90 -15.22
C PRO A 162 21.68 -3.45 -14.92
N PRO A 163 22.95 -3.08 -15.17
CA PRO A 163 23.42 -1.73 -14.92
C PRO A 163 22.54 -0.77 -15.72
N LEU A 164 21.73 0.01 -14.98
CA LEU A 164 20.88 1.03 -15.60
C LEU A 164 21.79 2.15 -16.05
N GLU A 165 21.99 2.21 -17.36
CA GLU A 165 22.62 3.32 -18.00
C GLU A 165 21.92 4.62 -17.61
N SER A 166 22.68 5.69 -17.37
CA SER A 166 22.18 6.92 -16.75
C SER A 166 20.93 7.48 -17.43
N TYR A 167 20.77 7.25 -18.74
CA TYR A 167 19.64 7.65 -19.57
C TYR A 167 18.38 6.80 -19.38
N GLN A 168 18.50 5.55 -18.91
CA GLN A 168 17.37 4.69 -18.60
C GLN A 168 16.71 5.07 -17.26
N ILE A 169 17.41 5.72 -16.33
CA ILE A 169 16.76 6.16 -15.09
C ILE A 169 15.75 7.31 -15.37
N HIS A 170 15.95 8.05 -16.46
CA HIS A 170 15.08 9.16 -16.87
C HIS A 170 13.78 8.73 -17.59
N HIS A 171 13.68 7.48 -18.09
CA HIS A 171 12.50 7.02 -18.84
C HIS A 171 11.39 6.42 -17.97
N LEU A 172 11.65 6.16 -16.69
CA LEU A 172 10.62 5.82 -15.71
C LEU A 172 9.90 7.11 -15.28
N ARG A 173 9.09 7.67 -16.21
CA ARG A 173 8.07 8.65 -15.88
C ARG A 173 6.97 7.93 -15.09
N TRP A 174 6.77 8.37 -13.85
CA TRP A 174 5.55 8.14 -13.08
C TRP A 174 4.57 9.27 -13.38
#